data_AF-A0AAN7ME95-F1
#
_entry.id   AF-A0AAN7ME95-F1
#
_cell.length_a   1.000
_cell.length_b   1.000
_cell.length_c   1.000
_cell.angle_alpha   90.00
_cell.angle_beta   90.00
_cell.angle_gamma   90.00
#
_symmetry.space_group_name_H-M   'P 1'
#
loop_
_entity.id
_entity.type
_entity.pdbx_description
1 polymer ?
#
loop_
_entity_poly.entity_id
_entity_poly.type
_entity_poly.pdbx_seq_one_letter_code
_entity_poly.pdbx_strand_id
1 'polypeptide(L)'
;MPITGCMPIMHSCHHIFPSVDTLIFDASLLRNQHEIPSQFVWPDEENPGRSLEAPELSVPVIDLAAFRSQDDSTITPMSQLQGITSLVDEACRKHGFFFVVNHGVDPGLIARAEELMDDFFGMELSEKQRAQRKVGDPCGYASSFTGRFSSKLPWKETLSFRYSSGHDSARSQIKMKKKTVKEYFLNVMGEDFVHFG
;
A
#
# COMPACT_ATOMS: atom_id res chain seq x y z
N MET A 1 69.40 15.36 26.55
CA MET A 1 68.93 14.24 25.71
C MET A 1 67.43 14.10 25.88
N PRO A 2 66.61 14.58 24.93
CA PRO A 2 65.19 14.27 24.90
C PRO A 2 64.90 13.11 23.94
N ILE A 3 63.88 12.35 24.30
CA ILE A 3 63.41 11.11 23.70
C ILE A 3 62.57 11.42 22.46
N THR A 4 62.87 10.70 21.39
CA THR A 4 62.20 10.70 20.09
C THR A 4 60.82 10.04 20.15
N GLY A 5 59.84 10.67 19.48
CA GLY A 5 58.97 10.00 18.50
C GLY A 5 57.70 9.29 18.98
N CYS A 6 56.55 9.82 18.56
CA CYS A 6 55.51 9.05 17.87
C CYS A 6 54.53 10.01 17.16
N MET A 7 54.62 10.06 15.83
CA MET A 7 53.51 10.55 14.99
C MET A 7 52.56 9.37 14.74
N PRO A 8 51.23 9.55 14.88
CA PRO A 8 50.29 8.53 14.46
C PRO A 8 50.20 8.50 12.93
N ILE A 9 50.41 7.32 12.36
CA ILE A 9 50.18 7.01 10.96
C ILE A 9 48.67 7.11 10.69
N MET A 10 48.23 8.11 9.92
CA MET A 10 46.88 8.11 9.36
C MET A 10 46.80 7.05 8.27
N HIS A 11 46.30 5.87 8.62
CA HIS A 11 45.78 4.94 7.63
C HIS A 11 44.47 5.54 7.07
N SER A 12 44.56 6.15 5.89
CA SER A 12 43.39 6.45 5.08
C SER A 12 42.78 5.13 4.63
N CYS A 13 41.80 4.63 5.39
CA CYS A 13 40.95 3.54 4.93
C CYS A 13 39.96 4.16 3.94
N HIS A 14 40.31 4.13 2.65
CA HIS A 14 39.33 4.31 1.59
C HIS A 14 38.38 3.11 1.65
N HIS A 15 37.33 3.22 2.46
CA HIS A 15 36.13 2.41 2.30
C HIS A 15 35.51 2.77 0.95
N ILE A 16 35.94 2.06 -0.09
CA ILE A 16 35.17 1.93 -1.32
C ILE A 16 33.94 1.14 -0.91
N PHE A 17 32.85 1.84 -0.57
CA PHE A 17 31.54 1.23 -0.56
C PHE A 17 31.31 0.75 -2.01
N PRO A 18 31.17 -0.56 -2.27
CA PRO A 18 30.72 -0.99 -3.59
C PRO A 18 29.41 -0.27 -3.84
N SER A 19 29.30 0.41 -4.98
CA SER A 19 28.02 0.92 -5.45
C SER A 19 27.09 -0.29 -5.53
N VAL A 20 26.21 -0.44 -4.55
CA VAL A 20 25.12 -1.40 -4.67
C VAL A 20 24.29 -0.83 -5.80
N ASP A 21 24.39 -1.44 -6.98
CA ASP A 21 23.48 -1.15 -8.08
C ASP A 21 22.08 -1.31 -7.51
N THR A 22 21.48 -0.17 -7.17
CA THR A 22 20.22 -0.16 -6.47
C THR A 22 19.21 -0.52 -7.54
N LEU A 23 18.71 -1.75 -7.50
CA LEU A 23 17.70 -2.19 -8.45
C LEU A 23 16.52 -1.22 -8.35
N ILE A 24 16.25 -0.52 -9.45
CA ILE A 24 15.09 0.35 -9.58
C ILE A 24 14.02 -0.46 -10.29
N PHE A 25 12.88 -0.66 -9.63
CA PHE A 25 11.71 -1.20 -10.30
C PHE A 25 11.03 -0.08 -11.08
N ASP A 26 11.13 -0.15 -12.40
CA ASP A 26 10.42 0.69 -13.35
C ASP A 26 9.45 -0.19 -14.15
N ALA A 27 8.15 -0.08 -13.86
CA ALA A 27 7.14 -0.89 -14.53
C ALA A 27 7.11 -0.66 -16.05
N SER A 28 7.43 0.56 -16.51
CA SER A 28 7.40 0.91 -17.93
C SER A 28 8.53 0.22 -18.72
N LEU A 29 9.69 0.06 -18.08
CA LEU A 29 10.83 -0.65 -18.66
C LEU A 29 10.64 -2.17 -18.54
N LEU A 30 10.28 -2.64 -17.34
CA LEU A 30 10.20 -4.07 -17.04
C LEU A 30 9.09 -4.78 -17.79
N ARG A 31 7.95 -4.12 -18.07
CA ARG A 31 6.87 -4.72 -18.87
C ARG A 31 7.27 -5.08 -20.31
N ASN A 32 8.34 -4.46 -20.82
CA ASN A 32 8.82 -4.65 -22.18
C ASN A 32 10.04 -5.58 -22.24
N GLN A 33 10.50 -6.13 -21.11
CA GLN A 33 11.59 -7.09 -21.08
C GLN A 33 11.09 -8.50 -21.37
N HIS A 34 11.93 -9.30 -22.05
CA HIS A 34 11.62 -10.69 -22.38
C HIS A 34 11.82 -11.67 -21.21
N GLU A 35 12.63 -11.28 -20.22
CA GLU A 35 12.95 -12.10 -19.05
C GLU A 35 12.63 -11.33 -17.77
N ILE A 36 12.10 -12.04 -16.78
CA ILE A 36 11.86 -11.52 -15.44
C ILE A 36 13.21 -11.48 -14.70
N PRO A 37 13.66 -10.33 -14.17
CA PRO A 37 14.91 -10.29 -13.41
C PRO A 37 14.85 -11.23 -12.21
N SER A 38 15.95 -11.94 -11.96
CA SER A 38 16.06 -12.99 -10.93
C SER A 38 15.63 -12.55 -9.53
N GLN A 39 15.76 -11.26 -9.20
CA GLN A 39 15.34 -10.68 -7.92
C GLN A 39 13.82 -10.78 -7.70
N PHE A 40 13.01 -10.92 -8.75
CA PHE A 40 11.55 -11.09 -8.70
C PHE A 40 11.11 -12.55 -8.81
N VAL A 41 12.04 -13.47 -9.06
CA VAL A 41 11.73 -14.90 -9.14
C VAL A 41 11.72 -15.47 -7.72
N TRP A 42 10.59 -16.03 -7.33
CA TRP A 42 10.43 -16.72 -6.05
C TRP A 42 10.76 -18.20 -6.22
N PRO A 43 11.39 -18.86 -5.23
CA PRO A 43 11.65 -20.30 -5.30
C PRO A 43 10.36 -21.11 -5.45
N ASP A 44 10.43 -22.21 -6.20
CA ASP A 44 9.27 -23.08 -6.47
C ASP A 44 8.69 -23.70 -5.20
N GLU A 45 9.50 -23.86 -4.15
CA GLU A 45 9.05 -24.36 -2.83
C GLU A 45 8.14 -23.36 -2.10
N GLU A 46 8.22 -22.08 -2.46
CA GLU A 46 7.39 -21.00 -1.89
C GLU A 46 6.20 -20.65 -2.76
N ASN A 47 6.04 -21.32 -3.91
CA ASN A 47 4.91 -21.10 -4.80
C ASN A 47 3.61 -21.69 -4.20
N PRO A 48 2.62 -20.85 -3.82
CA PRO A 48 1.37 -21.34 -3.23
C PRO A 48 0.57 -22.24 -4.18
N GLY A 49 0.77 -22.07 -5.50
CA GLY A 49 0.06 -22.81 -6.55
C GLY A 49 0.51 -24.25 -6.77
N ARG A 50 1.59 -24.71 -6.09
CA ARG A 50 2.03 -26.11 -6.19
C ARG A 50 1.15 -27.06 -5.39
N SER A 51 0.33 -26.54 -4.47
CA SER A 51 -0.72 -27.31 -3.81
C SER A 51 -1.91 -27.50 -4.75
N LEU A 52 -1.75 -28.36 -5.76
CA LEU A 52 -2.79 -28.73 -6.74
C LEU A 52 -4.07 -29.33 -6.08
N GLU A 53 -4.00 -29.63 -4.77
CA GLU A 53 -5.07 -30.21 -3.97
C GLU A 53 -5.69 -29.23 -2.97
N ALA A 54 -5.33 -27.95 -2.99
CA ALA A 54 -5.97 -26.98 -2.11
C ALA A 54 -7.46 -26.84 -2.49
N PRO A 55 -8.41 -27.09 -1.57
CA PRO A 55 -9.82 -26.96 -1.88
C PRO A 55 -10.16 -25.51 -2.19
N GLU A 56 -11.10 -25.32 -3.12
CA GLU A 56 -11.63 -23.99 -3.42
C GLU A 56 -12.25 -23.39 -2.16
N LEU A 57 -11.81 -22.17 -1.82
CA LEU A 57 -12.36 -21.44 -0.69
C LEU A 57 -13.69 -20.80 -1.11
N SER A 58 -14.81 -21.36 -0.66
CA SER A 58 -16.12 -20.73 -0.83
C SER A 58 -16.22 -19.48 0.05
N VAL A 59 -15.82 -18.32 -0.49
CA VAL A 59 -15.88 -17.04 0.20
C VAL A 59 -17.32 -16.49 0.19
N PRO A 60 -17.91 -16.17 1.36
CA PRO A 60 -19.27 -15.66 1.42
C PRO A 60 -19.37 -14.23 0.85
N VAL A 61 -20.51 -13.92 0.23
CA VAL A 61 -20.88 -12.60 -0.25
C VAL A 61 -21.94 -12.02 0.69
N ILE A 62 -21.64 -10.87 1.30
CA ILE A 62 -22.50 -10.18 2.27
C ILE A 62 -23.24 -9.04 1.58
N ASP A 63 -24.57 -9.14 1.52
CA ASP A 63 -25.43 -8.09 0.98
C ASP A 63 -25.85 -7.10 2.08
N LEU A 64 -25.43 -5.83 1.94
CA LEU A 64 -25.75 -4.77 2.90
C LEU A 64 -26.96 -3.92 2.52
N ALA A 65 -27.70 -4.25 1.46
CA ALA A 65 -28.89 -3.50 1.04
C ALA A 65 -29.91 -3.32 2.19
N ALA A 66 -30.05 -4.35 3.03
CA ALA A 66 -30.98 -4.38 4.14
C ALA A 66 -30.69 -3.33 5.25
N PHE A 67 -29.44 -2.85 5.36
CA PHE A 67 -29.06 -1.79 6.30
C PHE A 67 -29.31 -0.38 5.76
N ARG A 68 -29.75 -0.26 4.50
CA ARG A 68 -29.83 1.00 3.77
C ARG A 68 -31.26 1.46 3.47
N SER A 69 -32.28 0.83 4.06
CA SER A 69 -33.67 1.27 3.92
C SER A 69 -33.82 2.71 4.43
N GLN A 70 -33.77 3.68 3.51
CA GLN A 70 -34.02 5.10 3.77
C GLN A 70 -35.51 5.44 3.77
N ASP A 71 -36.36 4.48 3.38
CA ASP A 71 -37.80 4.63 3.44
C ASP A 71 -38.27 4.27 4.86
N ASP A 72 -38.71 5.29 5.60
CA ASP A 72 -39.25 5.20 6.97
C ASP A 72 -40.48 4.27 7.07
N SER A 73 -41.05 3.87 5.92
CA SER A 73 -42.20 2.97 5.83
C SER A 73 -41.84 1.47 5.73
N THR A 74 -40.60 1.11 5.41
CA THR A 74 -40.14 -0.29 5.32
C THR A 74 -39.05 -0.57 6.33
N ILE A 75 -39.45 -0.92 7.55
CA ILE A 75 -38.52 -1.38 8.59
C ILE A 75 -38.00 -2.77 8.17
N THR A 76 -36.70 -2.88 7.87
CA THR A 76 -36.05 -4.17 7.66
C THR A 76 -36.28 -5.07 8.88
N PRO A 77 -36.79 -6.31 8.70
CA PRO A 77 -37.00 -7.23 9.82
C PRO A 77 -35.70 -7.49 10.60
N MET A 78 -35.78 -7.43 11.93
CA MET A 78 -34.63 -7.68 12.81
C MET A 78 -33.96 -9.04 12.55
N SER A 79 -34.75 -10.06 12.18
CA SER A 79 -34.26 -11.39 11.80
C SER A 79 -33.36 -11.36 10.57
N GLN A 80 -33.62 -10.49 9.60
CA GLN A 80 -32.78 -10.32 8.42
C GLN A 80 -31.45 -9.66 8.78
N LEU A 81 -31.48 -8.60 9.59
CA LEU A 81 -30.25 -7.95 10.09
C LEU A 81 -29.40 -8.91 10.91
N GLN A 82 -30.02 -9.68 11.80
CA GLN A 82 -29.35 -10.72 12.59
C GLN A 82 -28.73 -11.78 11.69
N GLY A 83 -29.44 -12.23 10.64
CA GLY A 83 -28.90 -13.17 9.65
C GLY A 83 -27.64 -12.64 8.98
N ILE A 84 -27.63 -11.37 8.54
CA ILE A 84 -26.45 -10.77 7.92
C ILE A 84 -25.29 -10.65 8.92
N THR A 85 -25.55 -10.21 10.16
CA THR A 85 -24.52 -10.15 11.20
C THR A 85 -23.94 -11.53 11.52
N SER A 86 -24.77 -12.57 11.58
CA SER A 86 -24.31 -13.95 11.78
C SER A 86 -23.44 -14.44 10.62
N LEU A 87 -23.78 -14.11 9.37
CA LEU A 87 -22.95 -14.45 8.21
C LEU A 87 -21.58 -13.76 8.26
N VAL A 88 -21.53 -12.48 8.65
CA VAL A 88 -20.26 -11.75 8.85
C VAL A 88 -19.43 -12.39 9.95
N ASP A 89 -20.04 -12.72 11.09
CA ASP A 89 -19.36 -13.37 12.21
C ASP A 89 -18.80 -14.75 11.82
N GLU A 90 -19.58 -15.57 11.11
CA GLU A 90 -19.13 -16.86 10.60
C GLU A 90 -17.96 -16.69 9.61
N ALA A 91 -18.07 -15.77 8.65
CA ALA A 91 -17.02 -15.49 7.67
C ALA A 91 -15.72 -15.06 8.34
N CYS A 92 -15.79 -14.17 9.33
CA CYS A 92 -14.64 -13.72 10.12
C CYS A 92 -13.98 -14.89 10.88
N ARG A 93 -14.77 -15.75 11.54
CA ARG A 93 -14.23 -16.87 12.33
C ARG A 93 -13.64 -17.97 11.47
N LYS A 94 -14.26 -18.27 10.33
CA LYS A 94 -13.90 -19.40 9.46
C LYS A 94 -12.85 -19.04 8.42
N HIS A 95 -12.94 -17.86 7.83
CA HIS A 95 -12.14 -17.46 6.67
C HIS A 95 -11.29 -16.21 6.94
N GLY A 96 -11.74 -15.29 7.80
CA GLY A 96 -11.14 -13.97 7.97
C GLY A 96 -11.32 -13.06 6.74
N PHE A 97 -12.18 -13.45 5.79
CA PHE A 97 -12.39 -12.78 4.51
C PHE A 97 -13.82 -13.02 3.99
N PHE A 98 -14.41 -12.00 3.36
CA PHE A 98 -15.72 -12.04 2.70
C PHE A 98 -15.83 -10.93 1.66
N PHE A 99 -16.72 -11.08 0.69
CA PHE A 99 -17.10 -10.00 -0.22
C PHE A 99 -18.29 -9.21 0.33
N VAL A 100 -18.40 -7.95 -0.06
CA VAL A 100 -19.54 -7.10 0.28
C VAL A 100 -20.16 -6.55 -0.99
N VAL A 101 -21.48 -6.63 -1.10
CA VAL A 101 -22.26 -6.01 -2.19
C VAL A 101 -23.31 -5.06 -1.62
N ASN A 102 -23.82 -4.17 -2.47
CA ASN A 102 -24.81 -3.15 -2.09
C ASN A 102 -24.40 -2.27 -0.90
N HIS A 103 -23.08 -2.10 -0.69
CA HIS A 103 -22.47 -1.33 0.41
C HIS A 103 -22.83 0.17 0.42
N GLY A 104 -23.39 0.69 -0.68
CA GLY A 104 -23.85 2.08 -0.76
C GLY A 104 -22.77 3.12 -0.99
N VAL A 105 -21.57 2.67 -1.34
CA VAL A 105 -20.56 3.55 -1.93
C VAL A 105 -21.00 3.85 -3.35
N ASP A 106 -20.98 5.12 -3.71
CA ASP A 106 -21.33 5.58 -5.05
C ASP A 106 -20.42 4.93 -6.11
N PRO A 107 -20.98 4.25 -7.14
CA PRO A 107 -20.18 3.68 -8.22
C PRO A 107 -19.33 4.73 -8.95
N GLY A 108 -19.80 5.98 -9.06
CA GLY A 108 -19.03 7.07 -9.66
C GLY A 108 -17.76 7.41 -8.87
N LEU A 109 -17.84 7.33 -7.54
CA LEU A 109 -16.68 7.49 -6.66
C LEU A 109 -15.65 6.36 -6.84
N ILE A 110 -16.10 5.11 -6.98
CA ILE A 110 -15.22 3.96 -7.21
C ILE A 110 -14.50 4.11 -8.56
N ALA A 111 -15.25 4.38 -9.62
CA ALA A 111 -14.69 4.57 -10.96
C ALA A 111 -13.67 5.72 -10.98
N ARG A 112 -13.96 6.83 -10.30
CA ARG A 112 -13.00 7.95 -10.18
C ARG A 112 -11.76 7.57 -9.39
N ALA A 113 -11.88 6.76 -8.35
CA ALA A 113 -10.72 6.28 -7.59
C ALA A 113 -9.83 5.37 -8.46
N GLU A 114 -10.43 4.51 -9.29
CA GLU A 114 -9.72 3.68 -10.27
C GLU A 114 -9.00 4.53 -11.32
N GLU A 115 -9.68 5.51 -11.93
CA GLU A 115 -9.09 6.46 -12.88
C GLU A 115 -7.87 7.18 -12.27
N LEU A 116 -7.99 7.70 -11.04
CA LEU A 116 -6.88 8.36 -10.35
C LEU A 116 -5.75 7.38 -10.00
N MET A 117 -6.02 6.10 -9.77
CA MET A 117 -4.95 5.11 -9.59
C MET A 117 -4.20 4.87 -10.89
N ASP A 118 -4.93 4.70 -12.00
CA ASP A 118 -4.34 4.49 -13.32
C ASP A 118 -3.52 5.70 -13.76
N ASP A 119 -4.05 6.91 -13.58
CA ASP A 119 -3.33 8.17 -13.85
C ASP A 119 -2.04 8.24 -13.03
N PHE A 120 -2.09 7.93 -11.73
CA PHE A 120 -0.90 8.00 -10.89
C PHE A 120 0.16 6.98 -11.29
N PHE A 121 -0.21 5.70 -11.42
CA PHE A 121 0.76 4.64 -11.71
C PHE A 121 1.22 4.63 -13.17
N GLY A 122 0.44 5.22 -14.07
CA GLY A 122 0.79 5.47 -15.48
C GLY A 122 1.78 6.61 -15.70
N MET A 123 2.04 7.46 -14.70
CA MET A 123 3.09 8.48 -14.78
C MET A 123 4.49 7.89 -14.96
N GLU A 124 5.38 8.70 -15.55
CA GLU A 124 6.81 8.44 -15.58
C GLU A 124 7.37 8.22 -14.17
N LEU A 125 8.35 7.32 -14.05
CA LEU A 125 8.94 6.96 -12.76
C LEU A 125 9.48 8.17 -12.00
N SER A 126 10.08 9.15 -12.69
CA SER A 126 10.61 10.36 -12.07
C SER A 126 9.54 11.18 -11.34
N GLU A 127 8.32 11.26 -11.90
CA GLU A 127 7.21 11.95 -11.25
C GLU A 127 6.70 11.17 -10.04
N LYS A 128 6.55 9.84 -10.17
CA LYS A 128 6.17 8.97 -9.02
C LYS A 128 7.19 9.05 -7.89
N GLN A 129 8.48 9.16 -8.21
CA GLN A 129 9.58 9.29 -7.25
C GLN A 129 9.56 10.60 -6.46
N ARG A 130 8.82 11.63 -6.88
CA ARG A 130 8.56 12.81 -6.02
C ARG A 130 7.85 12.41 -4.74
N ALA A 131 7.02 11.36 -4.82
CA ALA A 131 6.34 10.76 -3.69
C ALA A 131 7.13 9.66 -2.97
N GLN A 132 8.40 9.44 -3.31
CA GLN A 132 9.21 8.34 -2.78
C GLN A 132 9.16 8.26 -1.25
N ARG A 133 8.80 7.07 -0.74
CA ARG A 133 8.80 6.76 0.69
C ARG A 133 10.23 6.84 1.23
N LYS A 134 10.42 7.69 2.23
CA LYS A 134 11.68 7.85 2.96
C LYS A 134 11.82 6.76 4.03
N VAL A 135 13.05 6.47 4.42
CA VAL A 135 13.34 5.54 5.51
C VAL A 135 12.70 6.06 6.80
N GLY A 136 11.90 5.21 7.46
CA GLY A 136 11.18 5.57 8.69
C GLY A 136 9.80 6.17 8.47
N ASP A 137 9.46 6.60 7.26
CA ASP A 137 8.11 7.07 6.94
C ASP A 137 7.19 5.89 6.56
N PRO A 138 5.96 5.82 7.08
CA PRO A 138 5.00 4.78 6.68
C PRO A 138 4.22 5.13 5.41
N CYS A 139 4.40 6.34 4.87
CA CYS A 139 3.71 6.85 3.69
C CYS A 139 4.70 7.17 2.58
N GLY A 140 4.24 7.07 1.34
CA GLY A 140 5.05 7.30 0.15
C GLY A 140 4.85 6.23 -0.91
N TYR A 141 5.31 6.56 -2.10
CA TYR A 141 5.53 5.65 -3.20
C TYR A 141 6.70 4.70 -2.89
N ALA A 142 6.52 3.42 -3.18
CA ALA A 142 7.57 2.42 -3.10
C ALA A 142 7.45 1.44 -4.28
N SER A 143 8.57 1.22 -4.95
CA SER A 143 8.68 0.29 -6.07
C SER A 143 9.30 -1.02 -5.60
N SER A 144 8.50 -2.09 -5.56
CA SER A 144 8.89 -3.47 -5.24
C SER A 144 9.74 -3.67 -3.98
N PHE A 145 9.73 -2.71 -3.05
CA PHE A 145 10.50 -2.73 -1.81
C PHE A 145 12.02 -2.97 -2.02
N THR A 146 12.58 -2.54 -3.15
CA THR A 146 14.00 -2.74 -3.51
C THR A 146 14.98 -2.11 -2.52
N GLY A 147 14.56 -1.08 -1.78
CA GLY A 147 15.35 -0.50 -0.69
C GLY A 147 15.36 -1.30 0.62
N ARG A 148 14.61 -2.40 0.71
CA ARG A 148 14.50 -3.24 1.93
C ARG A 148 14.94 -4.68 1.72
N PHE A 149 14.74 -5.23 0.52
CA PHE A 149 15.06 -6.62 0.19
C PHE A 149 15.92 -6.68 -1.07
N SER A 150 16.74 -7.72 -1.21
CA SER A 150 17.63 -7.92 -2.36
C SER A 150 17.17 -9.03 -3.32
N SER A 151 16.21 -9.85 -2.91
CA SER A 151 15.63 -10.96 -3.68
C SER A 151 14.21 -11.24 -3.20
N LYS A 152 13.45 -12.06 -3.95
CA LYS A 152 12.03 -12.35 -3.70
C LYS A 152 11.20 -11.06 -3.63
N LEU A 153 11.52 -10.14 -4.53
CA LEU A 153 10.84 -8.86 -4.61
C LEU A 153 9.42 -9.09 -5.13
N PRO A 154 8.41 -8.44 -4.54
CA PRO A 154 7.07 -8.48 -5.10
C PRO A 154 7.07 -7.69 -6.42
N TRP A 155 6.42 -8.21 -7.45
CA TRP A 155 6.21 -7.48 -8.71
C TRP A 155 5.08 -6.46 -8.55
N LYS A 156 5.35 -5.35 -7.84
CA LYS A 156 4.32 -4.34 -7.58
C LYS A 156 4.90 -2.98 -7.21
N GLU A 157 4.12 -1.95 -7.53
CA GLU A 157 4.28 -0.62 -6.95
C GLU A 157 3.25 -0.42 -5.83
N THR A 158 3.56 0.46 -4.89
CA THR A 158 2.62 0.84 -3.83
C THR A 158 2.70 2.33 -3.58
N LEU A 159 1.56 2.99 -3.42
CA LEU A 159 1.45 4.34 -2.87
C LEU A 159 0.70 4.24 -1.54
N SER A 160 1.24 4.84 -0.49
CA SER A 160 0.61 4.82 0.84
C SER A 160 0.49 6.21 1.42
N PHE A 161 -0.69 6.53 1.96
CA PHE A 161 -0.96 7.79 2.64
C PHE A 161 -1.80 7.53 3.89
N ARG A 162 -1.71 8.45 4.85
CA ARG A 162 -2.55 8.40 6.06
C ARG A 162 -3.84 9.14 5.78
N TYR A 163 -4.93 8.61 6.32
CA TYR A 163 -6.21 9.29 6.42
C TYR A 163 -6.62 9.40 7.89
N SER A 164 -7.18 10.54 8.26
CA SER A 164 -7.87 10.74 9.53
C SER A 164 -9.17 11.49 9.25
N SER A 165 -10.29 10.92 9.68
CA SER A 165 -11.55 11.64 9.69
C SER A 165 -11.40 12.77 10.70
N GLY A 166 -11.62 14.02 10.28
CA GLY A 166 -11.48 15.21 11.13
C GLY A 166 -12.43 15.29 12.34
N HIS A 167 -13.08 14.19 12.71
CA HIS A 167 -13.97 13.96 13.84
C HIS A 167 -13.25 13.44 15.10
N ASP A 168 -11.92 13.30 15.10
CA ASP A 168 -11.12 13.09 16.32
C ASP A 168 -11.11 14.37 17.17
N SER A 169 -12.22 14.64 17.84
CA SER A 169 -12.34 15.69 18.85
C SER A 169 -11.75 15.21 20.18
N ALA A 170 -10.78 15.98 20.66
CA ALA A 170 -10.55 16.29 22.08
C ALA A 170 -9.66 15.39 22.97
N ARG A 171 -8.61 14.71 22.49
CA ARG A 171 -7.60 14.17 23.43
C ARG A 171 -6.12 14.17 23.08
N SER A 172 -5.71 14.86 22.02
CA SER A 172 -4.28 15.09 21.75
C SER A 172 -4.03 16.56 21.48
N GLN A 173 -3.60 17.30 22.50
CA GLN A 173 -2.96 18.61 22.35
C GLN A 173 -1.54 18.46 21.78
N ILE A 174 -1.40 17.71 20.69
CA ILE A 174 -0.28 17.87 19.78
C ILE A 174 -0.92 18.23 18.47
N LYS A 175 -0.53 19.40 17.95
CA LYS A 175 -0.96 20.02 16.69
C LYS A 175 -0.54 19.15 15.48
N MET A 176 -0.96 17.88 15.46
CA MET A 176 -0.89 17.02 14.31
C MET A 176 -1.93 17.59 13.35
N LYS A 177 -1.46 18.40 12.39
CA LYS A 177 -2.24 18.83 11.22
C LYS A 177 -3.10 17.65 10.77
N LYS A 178 -4.41 17.84 10.58
CA LYS A 178 -5.29 16.85 9.95
C LYS A 178 -4.60 16.39 8.68
N LYS A 179 -4.18 15.12 8.56
CA LYS A 179 -3.51 14.65 7.34
C LYS A 179 -4.57 14.02 6.45
N THR A 180 -5.11 14.80 5.52
CA THR A 180 -5.99 14.29 4.45
C THR A 180 -5.15 13.74 3.29
N VAL A 181 -5.77 12.94 2.42
CA VAL A 181 -5.13 12.46 1.19
C VAL A 181 -4.78 13.64 0.28
N LYS A 182 -5.71 14.59 0.13
CA LYS A 182 -5.48 15.89 -0.52
C LYS A 182 -4.23 16.62 -0.03
N GLU A 183 -4.08 16.76 1.29
CA GLU A 183 -2.91 17.42 1.88
C GLU A 183 -1.62 16.64 1.62
N TYR A 184 -1.68 15.30 1.58
CA TYR A 184 -0.52 14.50 1.22
C TYR A 184 -0.04 14.86 -0.20
N PHE A 185 -0.92 14.83 -1.20
CA PHE A 185 -0.56 15.17 -2.57
C PHE A 185 -0.10 16.61 -2.73
N LEU A 186 -0.78 17.57 -2.10
CA LEU A 186 -0.36 18.98 -2.11
C LEU A 186 1.07 19.16 -1.59
N ASN A 187 1.39 18.56 -0.45
CA ASN A 187 2.69 18.75 0.21
C ASN A 187 3.83 17.98 -0.46
N VAL A 188 3.52 16.85 -1.10
CA VAL A 188 4.52 15.93 -1.65
C VAL A 188 4.75 16.18 -3.13
N MET A 189 3.69 16.49 -3.88
CA MET A 189 3.72 16.57 -5.33
C MET A 189 3.40 17.97 -5.86
N GLY A 190 2.69 18.81 -5.09
CA GLY A 190 2.39 20.20 -5.45
C GLY A 190 0.92 20.44 -5.83
N GLU A 191 0.60 21.67 -6.22
CA GLU A 191 -0.79 22.10 -6.47
C GLU A 191 -1.47 21.33 -7.61
N ASP A 192 -0.72 20.98 -8.66
CA ASP A 192 -1.23 20.27 -9.83
C ASP A 192 -1.77 18.87 -9.48
N PHE A 193 -1.33 18.29 -8.36
CA PHE A 193 -1.67 16.93 -7.92
C PHE A 193 -2.76 16.87 -6.85
N VAL A 194 -3.30 18.03 -6.45
CA VAL A 194 -4.32 18.12 -5.39
C VAL A 194 -5.59 17.31 -5.71
N HIS A 195 -5.87 17.08 -6.98
CA HIS A 195 -7.05 16.35 -7.45
C HIS A 195 -7.00 14.83 -7.17
N PHE A 196 -5.84 14.29 -6.81
CA PHE A 196 -5.68 12.89 -6.42
C PHE A 196 -6.20 12.55 -5.01
N GLY A 197 -6.63 13.55 -4.21
CA GLY A 197 -7.00 13.32 -2.81
C GLY A 197 -8.16 14.13 -2.25
#